data_AF-Q6FB73-F1
#
_entry.id   AF-Q6FB73-F1
#
_cell.length_a   1.000
_cell.length_b   1.000
_cell.length_c   1.000
_cell.angle_alpha   90.00
_cell.angle_beta   90.00
_cell.angle_gamma   90.00
#
_symmetry.space_group_name_H-M   'P 1'
#
loop_
_entity.id
_entity.type
_entity.pdbx_description
1 polymer ?
#
loop_
_entity_poly.entity_id
_entity_poly.type
_entity_poly.pdbx_seq_one_letter_code
_entity_poly.pdbx_strand_id
1 'polypeptide(L)'
;MHTSKVKILGAKAVDFKPSDGSNRHYDHVALYCEIPMDLSQGNAIGNGCETFNWQDSSNIALLRQFKQSDFPIEADITFDMVTTGKSIKYVVVSVELPQPKKII
;
A
#
# COMPACT_ATOMS: atom_id res chain seq x y z
N MET A 1 -2.81 -12.41 -9.57
CA MET A 1 -3.41 -11.09 -9.34
C MET A 1 -4.72 -11.20 -8.56
N HIS A 2 -4.76 -10.63 -7.36
CA HIS A 2 -5.92 -10.56 -6.46
C HIS A 2 -6.13 -9.11 -6.05
N THR A 3 -7.35 -8.60 -6.19
CA THR A 3 -7.69 -7.23 -5.78
C THR A 3 -8.44 -7.27 -4.46
N SER A 4 -7.97 -6.48 -3.50
CA SER A 4 -8.60 -6.37 -2.18
C SER A 4 -8.88 -4.92 -1.86
N LYS A 5 -10.03 -4.68 -1.23
CA LYS A 5 -10.34 -3.38 -0.64
C LYS A 5 -9.59 -3.25 0.69
N VAL A 6 -8.76 -2.22 0.81
CA VAL A 6 -7.97 -1.95 2.00
C VAL A 6 -8.16 -0.51 2.47
N LYS A 7 -7.87 -0.26 3.75
CA LYS A 7 -7.84 1.08 4.31
C LYS A 7 -6.41 1.57 4.36
N ILE A 8 -6.09 2.59 3.59
CA ILE A 8 -4.79 3.27 3.66
C ILE A 8 -4.83 4.24 4.85
N LEU A 9 -4.01 3.98 5.85
CA LEU A 9 -3.88 4.81 7.06
C LEU A 9 -2.91 5.98 6.84
N GLY A 10 -1.92 5.77 5.98
CA GLY A 10 -0.92 6.76 5.63
C GLY A 10 0.07 6.20 4.62
N ALA A 11 0.98 7.05 4.17
CA ALA A 11 2.03 6.65 3.24
C ALA A 11 3.29 7.48 3.41
N LYS A 12 4.42 6.92 2.98
CA LYS A 12 5.71 7.62 2.94
C LYS A 12 6.44 7.31 1.65
N ALA A 13 6.88 8.35 0.95
CA ALA A 13 7.80 8.20 -0.19
C ALA A 13 9.19 7.77 0.32
N VAL A 14 9.76 6.78 -0.35
CA VAL A 14 11.10 6.25 -0.11
C VAL A 14 11.88 6.35 -1.41
N ASP A 15 12.86 7.23 -1.41
CA ASP A 15 13.90 7.33 -2.42
C ASP A 15 15.23 7.13 -1.70
N PHE A 16 15.83 5.96 -1.86
CA PHE A 16 17.05 5.59 -1.16
C PHE A 16 18.04 4.88 -2.08
N LYS A 17 19.29 5.35 -2.04
CA LYS A 17 20.43 4.73 -2.70
C LYS A 17 21.47 4.37 -1.64
N PRO A 18 21.78 3.07 -1.42
CA PRO A 18 22.79 2.66 -0.45
C PRO A 18 24.20 3.11 -0.90
N SER A 19 25.05 3.46 0.07
CA SER A 19 26.45 3.85 -0.16
C SER A 19 27.41 2.66 -0.24
N ASP A 20 26.91 1.43 -0.23
CA ASP A 20 27.67 0.17 -0.20
C ASP A 20 28.24 -0.26 -1.56
N GLY A 21 28.11 0.58 -2.59
CA GLY A 21 28.56 0.28 -3.94
C GLY A 21 27.67 -0.68 -4.73
N SER A 22 26.53 -1.12 -4.17
CA SER A 22 25.60 -2.04 -4.85
C SER A 22 24.83 -1.41 -6.03
N ASN A 23 24.89 -0.08 -6.17
CA ASN A 23 24.17 0.74 -7.15
C ASN A 23 22.65 0.47 -7.22
N ARG A 24 22.09 -0.14 -6.17
CA ARG A 24 20.64 -0.39 -6.06
C ARG A 24 19.94 0.92 -5.76
N HIS A 25 18.82 1.16 -6.42
CA HIS A 25 17.98 2.32 -6.15
C HIS A 25 16.62 1.82 -5.70
N TYR A 26 16.21 2.23 -4.51
CA TYR A 26 14.92 1.89 -3.94
C TYR A 26 14.01 3.10 -4.10
N ASP A 27 13.08 2.99 -5.03
CA ASP A 27 12.14 4.06 -5.38
C ASP A 27 10.70 3.54 -5.30
N HIS A 28 10.03 3.86 -4.20
CA HIS A 28 8.66 3.40 -3.94
C HIS A 28 7.94 4.29 -2.91
N VAL A 29 6.63 4.16 -2.85
CA VAL A 29 5.78 4.63 -1.76
C VAL A 29 5.49 3.45 -0.83
N ALA A 30 5.86 3.57 0.44
CA ALA A 30 5.43 2.65 1.49
C ALA A 30 4.01 3.05 1.94
N LEU A 31 3.04 2.19 1.67
CA LEU A 31 1.65 2.33 2.09
C LEU A 31 1.44 1.58 3.40
N TYR A 32 0.90 2.25 4.42
CA TYR A 32 0.51 1.62 5.68
C TYR A 32 -0.97 1.31 5.59
N CYS A 33 -1.29 0.02 5.40
CA CYS A 33 -2.64 -0.43 5.12
C CYS A 33 -3.19 -1.28 6.26
N GLU A 34 -4.48 -1.09 6.52
CA GLU A 34 -5.29 -1.95 7.35
C GLU A 34 -6.12 -2.86 6.44
N ILE A 35 -5.92 -4.17 6.59
CA ILE A 35 -6.60 -5.22 5.82
C ILE A 35 -7.59 -5.91 6.76
N PRO A 36 -8.88 -5.98 6.39
CA PRO A 36 -9.84 -6.75 7.18
C PRO A 36 -9.44 -8.23 7.16
N MET A 37 -9.34 -8.84 8.34
CA MET A 37 -9.14 -10.29 8.42
C MET A 37 -10.42 -11.00 7.96
N ASP A 38 -10.27 -12.18 7.36
CA ASP A 38 -11.42 -13.01 7.02
C ASP A 38 -12.09 -13.50 8.31
N LEU A 39 -13.29 -12.97 8.59
CA LEU A 39 -14.10 -13.29 9.76
C LEU A 39 -14.98 -14.53 9.53
N SER A 40 -14.88 -15.19 8.37
CA SER A 40 -15.72 -16.35 8.02
C SER A 40 -15.66 -17.50 9.03
N GLN A 41 -14.54 -17.63 9.77
CA GLN A 41 -14.35 -18.64 10.81
C GLN A 41 -14.82 -18.20 12.21
N GLY A 42 -15.39 -17.00 12.37
CA GLY A 42 -16.11 -16.54 13.57
C GLY A 42 -15.27 -16.28 14.83
N ASN A 43 -13.99 -16.63 14.85
CA ASN A 43 -13.12 -16.53 16.03
C ASN A 43 -12.06 -15.42 15.96
N ALA A 44 -11.97 -14.70 14.83
CA ALA A 44 -11.05 -13.59 14.68
C ALA A 44 -11.83 -12.28 14.82
N ILE A 45 -11.34 -11.36 15.65
CA ILE A 45 -11.76 -9.96 15.68
C ILE A 45 -10.46 -9.15 15.56
N GLY A 46 -10.30 -8.43 14.46
CA GLY A 46 -9.11 -7.63 14.24
C GLY A 46 -8.87 -7.34 12.76
N ASN A 47 -8.01 -6.36 12.53
CA ASN A 47 -7.52 -6.01 11.21
C ASN A 47 -6.01 -6.21 11.19
N GLY A 48 -5.48 -6.73 10.09
CA GLY A 48 -4.04 -6.83 9.88
C GLY A 48 -3.50 -5.46 9.47
N CYS A 49 -2.45 -4.97 10.14
CA CYS A 49 -1.70 -3.82 9.69
C CYS A 49 -0.49 -4.31 8.89
N GLU A 50 -0.42 -3.98 7.62
CA GLU A 50 0.65 -4.40 6.73
C GLU A 50 1.19 -3.22 5.92
N THR A 51 2.49 -3.26 5.64
CA THR A 51 3.15 -2.25 4.80
C THR A 51 3.36 -2.80 3.41
N PHE A 52 2.83 -2.08 2.42
CA PHE A 52 2.98 -2.45 1.02
C PHE A 52 3.82 -1.43 0.26
N ASN A 53 4.70 -1.92 -0.60
CA ASN A 53 5.51 -1.05 -1.45
C ASN A 53 4.80 -0.86 -2.79
N TRP A 54 4.22 0.32 -2.97
CA TRP A 54 3.72 0.76 -4.26
C TRP A 54 4.89 1.39 -5.02
N GLN A 55 5.29 0.78 -6.14
CA GLN A 55 6.47 1.22 -6.90
C GLN A 55 6.36 2.70 -7.31
N ASP A 56 7.50 3.33 -7.58
CA ASP A 56 7.62 4.74 -7.99
C ASP A 56 7.18 5.72 -6.89
N SER A 57 8.14 6.41 -6.29
CA SER A 57 7.87 7.38 -5.22
C SER A 57 7.02 8.58 -5.67
N SER A 58 6.94 8.87 -6.97
CA SER A 58 6.12 9.97 -7.50
C SER A 58 4.62 9.75 -7.28
N ASN A 59 4.20 8.49 -7.09
CA ASN A 59 2.82 8.12 -6.75
C ASN A 59 2.33 8.76 -5.43
N ILE A 60 3.24 9.24 -4.57
CA ILE A 60 2.87 9.99 -3.37
C ILE A 60 2.06 11.26 -3.72
N ALA A 61 2.23 11.82 -4.91
CA ALA A 61 1.48 12.98 -5.38
C ALA A 61 -0.02 12.71 -5.49
N LEU A 62 -0.42 11.46 -5.77
CA LEU A 62 -1.82 11.04 -5.84
C LEU A 62 -2.46 11.05 -4.43
N LEU A 63 -1.70 10.62 -3.41
CA LEU A 63 -2.16 10.65 -2.01
C LEU A 63 -2.15 12.05 -1.39
N ARG A 64 -1.29 12.95 -1.88
CA ARG A 64 -1.26 14.36 -1.43
C ARG A 64 -2.49 15.17 -1.85
N GLN A 65 -3.33 14.64 -2.74
CA GLN A 65 -4.60 15.29 -3.11
C GLN A 65 -5.66 15.20 -1.99
N PHE A 66 -5.46 14.29 -1.03
CA PHE A 66 -6.34 14.11 0.12
C PHE A 66 -5.85 14.92 1.31
N LYS A 67 -6.79 15.40 2.12
CA LYS A 67 -6.48 16.04 3.39
C LYS A 67 -6.21 14.98 4.45
N GLN A 68 -5.48 15.35 5.50
CA GLN A 68 -5.27 14.47 6.65
C GLN A 68 -6.58 13.98 7.26
N SER A 69 -7.65 14.79 7.22
CA SER A 69 -9.00 14.42 7.68
C SER A 69 -9.72 13.37 6.83
N ASP A 70 -9.24 13.13 5.60
CA ASP A 70 -9.85 12.15 4.70
C ASP A 70 -9.31 10.73 4.96
N PHE A 71 -8.24 10.60 5.75
CA PHE A 71 -7.71 9.32 6.18
C PHE A 71 -8.51 8.77 7.38
N PRO A 72 -8.74 7.45 7.45
CA PRO A 72 -8.26 6.42 6.52
C PRO A 72 -9.07 6.37 5.20
N ILE A 73 -8.36 6.16 4.10
CA ILE A 73 -8.93 6.15 2.74
C ILE A 73 -9.16 4.69 2.32
N GLU A 74 -10.36 4.37 1.83
CA GLU A 74 -10.63 3.07 1.23
C GLU A 74 -10.17 3.04 -0.23
N ALA A 75 -9.28 2.11 -0.55
CA ALA A 75 -8.71 1.94 -1.88
C ALA A 75 -8.74 0.47 -2.29
N ASP A 76 -8.87 0.22 -3.59
CA ASP A 76 -8.74 -1.13 -4.13
C ASP A 76 -7.30 -1.31 -4.60
N ILE A 77 -6.59 -2.26 -3.98
CA ILE A 77 -5.20 -2.58 -4.32
C ILE A 77 -5.16 -3.93 -5.01
N THR A 78 -4.55 -3.97 -6.20
CA THR A 78 -4.27 -5.23 -6.89
C THR A 78 -2.89 -5.72 -6.48
N PHE A 79 -2.87 -6.88 -5.84
CA PHE A 79 -1.68 -7.59 -5.44
C PHE A 79 -1.36 -8.70 -6.42
N ASP A 80 -0.07 -8.89 -6.68
CA ASP A 80 0.43 -10.10 -7.30
C ASP A 80 1.32 -10.87 -6.33
N MET A 81 1.09 -12.18 -6.30
CA MET A 81 1.76 -13.07 -5.38
C MET A 81 3.00 -13.64 -6.07
N VAL A 82 4.17 -13.23 -5.61
CA VAL A 82 5.44 -13.72 -6.13
C VAL A 82 6.11 -14.62 -5.10
N THR A 83 6.73 -15.70 -5.56
CA THR A 83 7.50 -16.61 -4.71
C THR A 83 8.98 -16.50 -5.04
N THR A 84 9.82 -16.48 -4.00
CA THR A 84 11.29 -16.54 -4.14
C THR A 84 11.83 -17.94 -3.86
N GLY A 85 10.96 -18.96 -3.83
CA GLY A 85 11.28 -20.32 -3.40
C GLY A 85 11.46 -20.48 -1.88
N LYS A 86 11.80 -19.39 -1.16
CA LYS A 86 11.92 -19.35 0.31
C LYS A 86 10.71 -18.70 1.00
N SER A 87 10.13 -17.67 0.37
CA SER A 87 8.99 -16.95 0.91
C SER A 87 8.06 -16.49 -0.20
N ILE A 88 6.79 -16.33 0.17
CA ILE A 88 5.77 -15.68 -0.64
C ILE A 88 5.78 -14.19 -0.28
N LYS A 89 5.67 -13.32 -1.28
CA LYS A 89 5.53 -11.88 -1.10
C LYS A 89 4.41 -11.37 -1.98
N TYR A 90 3.61 -10.46 -1.45
CA TYR A 90 2.63 -9.70 -2.23
C TYR A 90 3.28 -8.41 -2.76
N VAL A 91 3.20 -8.20 -4.07
CA VAL A 91 3.68 -6.99 -4.74
C VAL A 91 2.48 -6.18 -5.20
N VAL A 92 2.50 -4.88 -4.94
CA VAL A 92 1.47 -3.95 -5.43
C VAL A 92 1.67 -3.74 -6.92
N VAL A 93 0.65 -4.08 -7.70
CA VAL A 93 0.62 -3.86 -9.15
C VAL A 93 -0.12 -2.57 -9.48
N SER A 94 -1.28 -2.36 -8.86
CA SER A 94 -2.07 -1.15 -9.04
C SER A 94 -2.76 -0.73 -7.74
N VAL A 95 -3.00 0.57 -7.61
CA VAL A 95 -3.72 1.18 -6.50
C VAL A 95 -4.78 2.10 -7.09
N GLU A 96 -6.05 1.79 -6.83
CA GLU A 96 -7.18 2.61 -7.24
C GLU A 96 -7.64 3.42 -6.03
N LEU A 97 -7.31 4.72 -6.04
CA LEU A 97 -7.70 5.66 -5.01
C LEU A 97 -9.11 6.20 -5.28
N PRO A 98 -9.89 6.54 -4.23
CA PRO A 98 -11.19 7.15 -4.42
C PRO A 98 -11.04 8.58 -4.96
N GLN A 99 -12.13 9.17 -5.45
CA GLN A 99 -12.09 10.56 -5.88
C GLN A 99 -11.94 11.49 -4.65
N PRO A 100 -10.99 12.44 -4.66
CA PRO A 100 -10.87 13.41 -3.57
C PRO A 100 -12.18 14.18 -3.43
N LYS A 101 -12.67 14.39 -2.20
CA LYS A 101 -13.85 15.23 -1.97
C LYS A 101 -13.51 16.66 -2.41
N LYS A 102 -14.03 17.09 -3.57
CA LYS A 102 -13.97 18.48 -3.98
C LYS A 102 -14.76 19.31 -2.98
N ILE A 103 -14.09 20.22 -2.32
CA ILE A 103 -14.74 21.24 -1.50
C ILE A 103 -15.32 22.25 -2.49
N ILE A 104 -16.65 22.31 -2.55
CA ILE A 104 -17.39 23.37 -3.23
C ILE A 104 -17.38 24.60 -2.33
#